data_AF-A0A1V5AJJ8-F1
#
_entry.id   AF-A0A1V5AJJ8-F1
#
_cell.length_a   1.000
_cell.length_b   1.000
_cell.length_c   1.000
_cell.angle_alpha   90.00
_cell.angle_beta   90.00
_cell.angle_gamma   90.00
#
_symmetry.space_group_name_H-M   'P 1'
#
loop_
_entity.id
_entity.type
_entity.pdbx_description
1 polymer ?
#
loop_
_entity_poly.entity_id
_entity_poly.type
_entity_poly.pdbx_seq_one_letter_code
_entity_poly.pdbx_strand_id
1 'polypeptide(L)'
;MVDETLPKQEVNTGPPAVEKPKKTQSRLIIAGIIIAILAIVLLAFFTLSVHPDLPPEKGVPYPYTMTYWILLPEGKLIQIADTPIIALTAGNEMILKIGEKTEKFVVGDTKTITERKAEFRVLGIPLLSTNYLIDATYRGPVNNNAEFSLIVRTSKQVPSFLIERILPAEIQATPA
;
A
#
# COMPACT_ATOMS: atom_id res chain seq x y z
N MET A 1 35.67 28.20 83.65
CA MET A 1 35.77 27.00 82.81
C MET A 1 34.61 27.11 81.80
N VAL A 2 34.95 27.57 80.58
CA VAL A 2 34.23 27.43 79.28
C VAL A 2 32.73 27.77 79.30
N ASP A 3 32.26 28.99 79.04
CA ASP A 3 32.23 29.78 77.78
C ASP A 3 31.66 29.01 76.57
N GLU A 4 30.37 29.21 76.24
CA GLU A 4 29.98 29.27 74.82
C GLU A 4 28.64 30.01 74.61
N THR A 5 28.77 31.10 73.87
CA THR A 5 27.78 32.06 73.39
C THR A 5 26.87 31.49 72.29
N LEU A 6 25.58 31.83 72.35
CA LEU A 6 24.63 31.73 71.21
C LEU A 6 25.07 32.59 70.02
N PRO A 7 24.68 32.20 68.80
CA PRO A 7 24.03 33.20 67.95
C PRO A 7 22.75 32.69 67.25
N LYS A 8 21.80 33.63 67.11
CA LYS A 8 20.63 33.57 66.23
C LYS A 8 21.09 33.52 64.76
N GLN A 9 20.48 32.66 63.95
CA GLN A 9 20.36 32.80 62.49
C GLN A 9 18.92 32.45 62.13
N GLU A 10 18.05 33.44 61.99
CA GLU A 10 17.68 34.09 60.73
C GLU A 10 16.90 33.14 59.80
N VAL A 11 15.57 33.26 59.87
CA VAL A 11 14.62 32.65 58.95
C VAL A 11 14.92 33.20 57.55
N ASN A 12 15.63 32.41 56.76
CA ASN A 12 15.86 32.71 55.35
C ASN A 12 14.63 32.24 54.55
N THR A 13 13.56 33.04 54.55
CA THR A 13 12.49 32.93 53.55
C THR A 13 13.01 33.45 52.22
N GLY A 14 13.81 32.65 51.53
CA GLY A 14 13.99 32.81 50.09
C GLY A 14 12.66 32.50 49.40
N PRO A 15 12.18 33.30 48.43
CA PRO A 15 10.97 32.96 47.70
C PRO A 15 11.18 31.61 47.00
N PRO A 16 10.21 30.67 47.04
CA PRO A 16 10.32 29.45 46.25
C PRO A 16 10.46 29.87 44.78
N ALA A 17 11.53 29.38 44.16
CA ALA A 17 11.83 29.60 42.76
C ALA A 17 10.55 29.36 41.95
N VAL A 18 10.11 30.39 41.23
CA VAL A 18 9.02 30.29 40.28
C VAL A 18 9.54 29.43 39.12
N GLU A 19 9.36 28.11 39.20
CA GLU A 19 9.52 27.21 38.05
C GLU A 19 8.43 27.56 37.02
N LYS A 20 8.78 28.43 36.07
CA LYS A 20 8.02 28.68 34.84
C LYS A 20 8.94 28.39 33.64
N PRO A 21 8.48 27.70 32.58
CA PRO A 21 7.53 26.59 32.54
C PRO A 21 8.16 25.37 31.83
N LYS A 22 7.86 24.15 32.30
CA LYS A 22 8.18 22.85 31.66
C LYS A 22 7.45 22.61 30.32
N LYS A 23 6.99 23.68 29.66
CA LYS A 23 6.07 23.65 28.50
C LYS A 23 6.81 23.71 27.15
N THR A 24 7.98 24.37 27.10
CA THR A 24 8.75 24.52 25.84
C THR A 24 9.59 23.28 25.54
N GLN A 25 10.25 22.68 26.54
CA GLN A 25 10.96 21.41 26.37
C GLN A 25 10.03 20.25 26.03
N SER A 26 8.84 20.17 26.66
CA SER A 26 7.85 19.15 26.33
C SER A 26 7.36 19.27 24.88
N ARG A 27 7.14 20.50 24.37
CA ARG A 27 6.78 20.74 22.97
C ARG A 27 7.88 20.35 21.98
N LEU A 28 9.14 20.61 22.31
CA LEU A 28 10.28 20.20 21.47
C LEU A 28 10.43 18.67 21.42
N ILE A 29 10.23 17.99 22.55
CA ILE A 29 10.23 16.52 22.61
C ILE A 29 9.07 15.94 21.79
N ILE A 30 7.86 16.48 21.96
CA ILE A 30 6.68 16.05 21.19
C ILE A 30 6.90 16.29 19.70
N ALA A 31 7.42 17.46 19.30
CA ALA A 31 7.76 17.76 17.92
C ALA A 31 8.81 16.78 17.37
N GLY A 32 9.84 16.47 18.15
CA GLY A 32 10.86 15.47 17.79
C GLY A 32 10.27 14.08 17.57
N ILE A 33 9.36 13.64 18.45
CA ILE A 33 8.65 12.36 18.30
C ILE A 33 7.78 12.35 17.04
N ILE A 34 7.03 13.43 16.78
CA ILE A 34 6.18 13.55 15.58
C ILE A 34 7.04 13.48 14.31
N ILE A 35 8.15 14.20 14.27
CA ILE A 35 9.08 14.17 13.12
C ILE A 35 9.68 12.78 12.95
N ALA A 36 10.07 12.12 14.04
CA ALA A 36 10.60 10.76 13.98
C ALA A 36 9.56 9.75 13.46
N ILE A 37 8.32 9.83 13.93
CA ILE A 37 7.21 9.00 13.42
C ILE A 37 6.98 9.27 11.94
N LEU A 38 6.91 10.54 11.54
CA LEU A 38 6.72 10.93 10.14
C LEU A 38 7.86 10.41 9.25
N ALA A 39 9.10 10.48 9.72
CA ALA A 39 10.25 9.95 9.01
C ALA A 39 10.15 8.42 8.83
N ILE A 40 9.72 7.70 9.87
CA ILE A 40 9.51 6.24 9.80
C ILE A 40 8.38 5.91 8.81
N VAL A 41 7.26 6.63 8.85
CA VAL A 41 6.14 6.43 7.92
C VAL A 41 6.58 6.69 6.47
N LEU A 42 7.32 7.77 6.22
CA LEU A 42 7.87 8.07 4.90
C LEU A 42 8.82 6.96 4.42
N LEU A 43 9.74 6.51 5.28
CA LEU A 43 10.67 5.44 4.94
C LEU A 43 9.93 4.12 4.61
N ALA A 44 8.93 3.77 5.41
CA ALA A 44 8.07 2.62 5.18
C ALA A 44 7.35 2.72 3.82
N PHE A 45 6.85 3.92 3.48
CA PHE A 45 6.18 4.17 2.21
C PHE A 45 7.12 4.02 1.00
N PHE A 46 8.35 4.55 1.09
CA PHE A 46 9.33 4.43 -0.01
C PHE A 46 9.89 3.02 -0.20
N THR A 47 9.86 2.19 0.84
CA THR A 47 10.46 0.84 0.83
C THR A 47 9.44 -0.29 0.70
N LEU A 48 8.17 0.07 0.45
CA LEU A 48 7.13 -0.89 0.14
C LEU A 48 7.40 -1.54 -1.23
N SER A 49 7.51 -2.86 -1.22
CA SER A 49 7.71 -3.71 -2.42
C SER A 49 6.66 -4.81 -2.46
N VAL A 50 6.31 -5.25 -3.67
CA VAL A 50 5.28 -6.25 -3.91
C VAL A 50 5.85 -7.37 -4.77
N HIS A 51 5.65 -8.61 -4.33
CA HIS A 51 5.99 -9.81 -5.08
C HIS A 51 4.69 -10.51 -5.47
N PRO A 52 4.14 -10.24 -6.67
CA PRO A 52 2.82 -10.73 -7.05
C PRO A 52 2.83 -12.19 -7.53
N ASP A 53 3.97 -12.73 -7.97
CA ASP A 53 3.98 -13.98 -8.76
C ASP A 53 4.37 -15.23 -7.96
N LEU A 54 4.18 -15.25 -6.63
CA LEU A 54 4.50 -16.44 -5.83
C LEU A 54 3.48 -17.57 -6.07
N PRO A 55 3.88 -18.84 -5.95
CA PRO A 55 2.94 -19.96 -6.03
C PRO A 55 1.83 -19.83 -4.98
N PRO A 56 0.56 -20.07 -5.35
CA PRO A 56 -0.55 -20.00 -4.42
C PRO A 56 -0.47 -21.10 -3.37
N GLU A 57 -0.88 -20.79 -2.14
CA GLU A 57 -1.07 -21.81 -1.10
C GLU A 57 -2.30 -22.68 -1.41
N LYS A 58 -2.14 -24.00 -1.41
CA LYS A 58 -3.21 -24.95 -1.78
C LYS A 58 -4.30 -25.01 -0.70
N GLY A 59 -5.55 -25.12 -1.13
CA GLY A 59 -6.71 -25.32 -0.25
C GLY A 59 -7.16 -24.07 0.52
N VAL A 60 -6.65 -22.89 0.16
CA VAL A 60 -7.02 -21.63 0.81
C VAL A 60 -8.26 -21.04 0.12
N PRO A 61 -9.32 -20.66 0.87
CA PRO A 61 -10.51 -20.02 0.30
C PRO A 61 -10.25 -18.54 -0.03
N TYR A 62 -11.12 -17.97 -0.89
CA TYR A 62 -11.06 -16.57 -1.32
C TYR A 62 -12.33 -15.80 -0.91
N PRO A 63 -12.54 -15.50 0.40
CA PRO A 63 -13.78 -14.92 0.88
C PRO A 63 -13.94 -13.42 0.58
N TYR A 64 -12.85 -12.72 0.23
CA TYR A 64 -12.89 -11.29 -0.08
C TYR A 64 -12.95 -11.10 -1.58
N THR A 65 -13.88 -10.27 -2.06
CA THR A 65 -14.06 -9.96 -3.48
C THR A 65 -14.07 -8.46 -3.68
N MET A 66 -13.37 -8.00 -4.71
CA MET A 66 -13.34 -6.60 -5.15
C MET A 66 -13.58 -6.58 -6.66
N THR A 67 -14.39 -5.62 -7.12
CA THR A 67 -14.69 -5.46 -8.54
C THR A 67 -14.14 -4.12 -9.02
N TYR A 68 -13.47 -4.15 -10.16
CA TYR A 68 -12.87 -2.96 -10.78
C TYR A 68 -13.23 -2.88 -12.25
N TRP A 69 -13.45 -1.67 -12.74
CA TRP A 69 -13.36 -1.37 -14.16
C TRP A 69 -11.98 -0.84 -14.47
N ILE A 70 -11.34 -1.44 -15.47
CA ILE A 70 -10.01 -1.02 -15.92
C ILE A 70 -10.04 -0.64 -17.40
N LEU A 71 -9.30 0.41 -17.73
CA LEU A 71 -8.98 0.80 -19.09
C LEU A 71 -7.50 0.57 -19.34
N LEU A 72 -7.19 -0.37 -20.23
CA LEU A 72 -5.82 -0.64 -20.66
C LEU A 72 -5.52 0.11 -21.97
N PRO A 73 -4.45 0.91 -22.04
CA PRO A 73 -4.09 1.61 -23.27
C PRO A 73 -3.69 0.62 -24.36
N GLU A 74 -4.32 0.75 -25.53
CA GLU A 74 -4.05 -0.14 -26.65
C GLU A 74 -2.63 0.02 -27.19
N GLY A 75 -1.95 -1.11 -27.44
CA GLY A 75 -0.62 -1.15 -28.04
C GLY A 75 0.51 -0.61 -27.15
N LYS A 76 0.20 -0.18 -25.92
CA LYS A 76 1.18 0.36 -24.99
C LYS A 76 1.63 -0.71 -24.00
N LEU A 77 2.95 -0.88 -23.88
CA LEU A 77 3.54 -1.68 -22.82
C LEU A 77 3.43 -0.92 -21.50
N ILE A 78 2.78 -1.55 -20.51
CA ILE A 78 2.63 -1.05 -19.14
C ILE A 78 3.21 -2.08 -18.16
N GLN A 79 3.65 -1.62 -16.98
CA GLN A 79 4.22 -2.49 -15.95
C GLN A 79 3.31 -2.47 -14.72
N ILE A 80 2.86 -3.65 -14.28
CA ILE A 80 2.13 -3.80 -13.01
C ILE A 80 2.96 -4.70 -12.09
N ALA A 81 3.47 -4.15 -10.98
CA ALA A 81 4.35 -4.87 -10.05
C ALA A 81 5.42 -5.73 -10.79
N ASP A 82 6.20 -5.07 -11.65
CA ASP A 82 7.27 -5.66 -12.48
C ASP A 82 6.83 -6.70 -13.52
N THR A 83 5.51 -6.85 -13.75
CA THR A 83 4.98 -7.72 -14.79
C THR A 83 4.58 -6.89 -16.02
N PRO A 84 5.18 -7.16 -17.20
CA PRO A 84 4.86 -6.42 -18.42
C PRO A 84 3.50 -6.85 -18.95
N ILE A 85 2.64 -5.87 -19.24
CA ILE A 85 1.31 -6.09 -19.81
C ILE A 85 1.15 -5.27 -21.09
N ILE A 86 0.60 -5.89 -22.12
CA ILE A 86 0.20 -5.21 -23.35
C ILE A 86 -1.13 -5.77 -23.85
N ALA A 87 -2.04 -4.86 -24.21
CA ALA A 87 -3.33 -5.18 -24.80
C ALA A 87 -3.33 -4.74 -26.27
N LEU A 88 -3.77 -5.63 -27.16
CA LEU A 88 -3.91 -5.37 -28.59
C LEU A 88 -5.33 -5.70 -29.00
N THR A 89 -6.09 -4.73 -29.52
CA THR A 89 -7.48 -4.98 -29.95
C THR A 89 -7.56 -5.12 -31.47
N ALA A 90 -8.50 -5.95 -31.93
CA ALA A 90 -8.78 -6.15 -33.34
C ALA A 90 -10.28 -6.44 -33.52
N GLY A 91 -11.07 -5.39 -33.72
CA GLY A 91 -12.53 -5.49 -33.77
C GLY A 91 -13.11 -5.98 -32.44
N ASN A 92 -13.78 -7.13 -32.45
CA ASN A 92 -14.37 -7.74 -31.25
C ASN A 92 -13.40 -8.67 -30.49
N GLU A 93 -12.17 -8.82 -30.99
CA GLU A 93 -11.17 -9.66 -30.36
C GLU A 93 -10.09 -8.79 -29.70
N MET A 94 -9.45 -9.33 -28.69
CA MET A 94 -8.34 -8.68 -28.02
C MET A 94 -7.32 -9.71 -27.54
N ILE A 95 -6.04 -9.41 -27.72
CA ILE A 95 -4.92 -10.20 -27.24
C ILE A 95 -4.30 -9.47 -26.05
N LEU A 96 -4.33 -10.11 -24.89
CA LEU A 96 -3.72 -9.64 -23.66
C LEU A 96 -2.48 -10.48 -23.38
N LYS A 97 -1.31 -9.86 -23.40
CA LYS A 97 -0.07 -10.49 -22.96
C LYS A 97 0.29 -9.99 -21.57
N ILE A 98 0.53 -10.90 -20.64
CA ILE A 98 0.89 -10.66 -19.24
C ILE A 98 2.14 -11.49 -18.94
N GLY A 99 3.29 -10.83 -18.84
CA GLY A 99 4.58 -11.53 -18.81
C GLY A 99 4.73 -12.40 -20.05
N GLU A 100 4.95 -13.70 -19.83
CA GLU A 100 5.06 -14.70 -20.89
C GLU A 100 3.71 -15.31 -21.30
N LYS A 101 2.63 -15.04 -20.55
CA LYS A 101 1.30 -15.60 -20.84
C LYS A 101 0.58 -14.72 -21.85
N THR A 102 0.01 -15.35 -22.89
CA THR A 102 -0.82 -14.67 -23.88
C THR A 102 -2.22 -15.25 -23.82
N GLU A 103 -3.22 -14.37 -23.69
CA GLU A 103 -4.63 -14.72 -23.62
C GLU A 103 -5.40 -13.96 -24.69
N LYS A 104 -6.23 -14.68 -25.44
CA LYS A 104 -7.18 -14.09 -26.39
C LYS A 104 -8.55 -13.95 -25.74
N PHE A 105 -9.22 -12.82 -25.94
CA PHE A 105 -10.59 -12.58 -25.52
C PHE A 105 -11.45 -12.21 -26.73
N VAL A 106 -12.71 -12.57 -26.67
CA VAL A 106 -13.80 -11.97 -27.44
C VAL A 106 -14.63 -11.11 -26.49
N VAL A 107 -15.29 -10.06 -27.00
CA VAL A 107 -16.19 -9.23 -26.19
C VAL A 107 -17.21 -10.09 -25.45
N GLY A 108 -17.31 -9.91 -24.13
CA GLY A 108 -18.16 -10.69 -23.22
C GLY A 108 -17.45 -11.90 -22.60
N ASP A 109 -16.29 -12.32 -23.10
CA ASP A 109 -15.55 -13.44 -22.53
C ASP A 109 -15.02 -13.09 -21.15
N THR A 110 -15.24 -14.02 -20.21
CA THR A 110 -14.62 -14.01 -18.88
C THR A 110 -13.57 -15.10 -18.79
N LYS A 111 -12.36 -14.75 -18.34
CA LYS A 111 -11.30 -15.72 -18.10
C LYS A 111 -10.61 -15.49 -16.76
N THR A 112 -10.27 -16.58 -16.09
CA THR A 112 -9.34 -16.55 -14.97
C THR A 112 -7.93 -16.34 -15.51
N ILE A 113 -7.38 -15.15 -15.25
CA ILE A 113 -6.06 -14.74 -15.73
C ILE A 113 -4.96 -15.47 -14.94
N THR A 114 -5.12 -15.48 -13.62
CA THR A 114 -4.07 -15.90 -12.69
C THR A 114 -4.66 -16.35 -11.36
N GLU A 115 -4.00 -17.34 -10.76
CA GLU A 115 -4.13 -17.72 -9.35
C GLU A 115 -2.71 -17.75 -8.77
N ARG A 116 -2.40 -16.80 -7.87
CA ARG A 116 -1.05 -16.60 -7.32
C ARG A 116 -1.12 -16.11 -5.90
N LYS A 117 0.04 -15.99 -5.26
CA LYS A 117 0.22 -15.37 -3.96
C LYS A 117 0.97 -14.06 -4.11
N ALA A 118 0.38 -12.99 -3.59
CA ALA A 118 1.01 -11.69 -3.45
C ALA A 118 1.62 -11.54 -2.06
N GLU A 119 2.84 -11.05 -1.99
CA GLU A 119 3.52 -10.69 -0.74
C GLU A 119 3.97 -9.23 -0.76
N PHE A 120 3.48 -8.48 0.22
CA PHE A 120 3.80 -7.08 0.46
C PHE A 120 4.87 -6.99 1.53
N ARG A 121 5.98 -6.32 1.24
CA ARG A 121 7.12 -6.17 2.16
C ARG A 121 7.47 -4.71 2.36
N VAL A 122 7.82 -4.34 3.58
CA VAL A 122 8.38 -3.02 3.94
C VAL A 122 9.76 -3.25 4.52
N LEU A 123 10.78 -2.56 4.00
CA LEU A 123 12.17 -2.79 4.39
C LEU A 123 12.60 -4.28 4.29
N GLY A 124 12.03 -5.01 3.32
CA GLY A 124 12.26 -6.45 3.14
C GLY A 124 11.51 -7.38 4.12
N ILE A 125 10.80 -6.82 5.11
CA ILE A 125 10.02 -7.59 6.09
C ILE A 125 8.59 -7.79 5.56
N PRO A 126 8.04 -9.01 5.57
CA PRO A 126 6.68 -9.27 5.10
C PRO A 126 5.65 -8.61 6.03
N LEU A 127 4.80 -7.78 5.44
CA LEU A 127 3.71 -7.07 6.12
C LEU A 127 2.37 -7.79 5.92
N LEU A 128 2.10 -8.19 4.68
CA LEU A 128 0.86 -8.87 4.29
C LEU A 128 1.17 -9.89 3.20
N SER A 129 0.53 -11.06 3.27
CA SER A 129 0.54 -12.02 2.18
C SER A 129 -0.86 -12.58 1.97
N THR A 130 -1.28 -12.67 0.71
CA THR A 130 -2.60 -13.17 0.33
C THR A 130 -2.49 -13.98 -0.96
N ASN A 131 -3.24 -15.07 -1.04
CA ASN A 131 -3.56 -15.63 -2.34
C ASN A 131 -4.53 -14.68 -3.03
N TYR A 132 -4.47 -14.62 -4.35
CA TYR A 132 -5.40 -13.88 -5.16
C TYR A 132 -5.72 -14.62 -6.46
N LEU A 133 -6.95 -14.44 -6.91
CA LEU A 133 -7.48 -14.94 -8.17
C LEU A 133 -8.11 -13.76 -8.92
N ILE A 134 -7.78 -13.64 -10.21
CA ILE A 134 -8.30 -12.56 -11.05
C ILE A 134 -9.11 -13.17 -12.18
N ASP A 135 -10.41 -12.87 -12.18
CA ASP A 135 -11.29 -13.09 -13.33
C ASP A 135 -11.42 -11.78 -14.10
N ALA A 136 -11.12 -11.80 -15.39
CA ALA A 136 -11.21 -10.64 -16.27
C ALA A 136 -12.28 -10.86 -17.33
N THR A 137 -13.20 -9.91 -17.45
CA THR A 137 -14.21 -9.88 -18.50
C THR A 137 -13.86 -8.77 -19.49
N TYR A 138 -13.63 -9.10 -20.77
CA TYR A 138 -13.38 -8.09 -21.79
C TYR A 138 -14.70 -7.46 -22.23
N ARG A 139 -14.86 -6.14 -22.04
CA ARG A 139 -16.09 -5.40 -22.35
C ARG A 139 -16.09 -4.80 -23.75
N GLY A 140 -14.93 -4.71 -24.38
CA GLY A 140 -14.75 -4.13 -25.70
C GLY A 140 -13.80 -2.93 -25.70
N PRO A 141 -13.56 -2.35 -26.88
CA PRO A 141 -12.77 -1.14 -27.01
C PRO A 141 -13.60 0.08 -26.59
N VAL A 142 -12.98 0.99 -25.83
CA VAL A 142 -13.54 2.30 -25.48
C VAL A 142 -12.51 3.36 -25.83
N ASN A 143 -12.84 4.18 -26.84
CA ASN A 143 -11.91 5.11 -27.48
C ASN A 143 -10.66 4.37 -28.02
N ASN A 144 -9.51 4.52 -27.35
CA ASN A 144 -8.22 3.90 -27.71
C ASN A 144 -7.71 2.98 -26.58
N ASN A 145 -8.63 2.45 -25.78
CA ASN A 145 -8.36 1.57 -24.65
C ASN A 145 -9.19 0.29 -24.74
N ALA A 146 -8.67 -0.80 -24.20
CA ALA A 146 -9.43 -2.02 -23.94
C ALA A 146 -10.08 -1.91 -22.56
N GLU A 147 -11.40 -2.03 -22.49
CA GLU A 147 -12.14 -2.01 -21.23
C GLU A 147 -12.30 -3.43 -20.68
N PHE A 148 -12.01 -3.60 -19.39
CA PHE A 148 -12.30 -4.84 -18.67
C PHE A 148 -13.06 -4.59 -17.38
N SER A 149 -13.91 -5.56 -17.03
CA SER A 149 -14.40 -5.74 -15.67
C SER A 149 -13.56 -6.82 -14.99
N LEU A 150 -12.84 -6.46 -13.94
CA LEU A 150 -12.07 -7.38 -13.12
C LEU A 150 -12.83 -7.75 -11.86
N ILE A 151 -12.81 -9.04 -11.53
CA ILE A 151 -13.19 -9.55 -10.23
C ILE A 151 -11.94 -10.11 -9.59
N VAL A 152 -11.47 -9.43 -8.55
CA VAL A 152 -10.30 -9.82 -7.77
C VAL A 152 -10.79 -10.48 -6.50
N ARG A 153 -10.45 -11.75 -6.31
CA ARG A 153 -10.76 -12.48 -5.08
C ARG A 153 -9.48 -12.72 -4.29
N THR A 154 -9.50 -12.51 -2.99
CA THR A 154 -8.31 -12.65 -2.13
C THR A 154 -8.61 -13.51 -0.91
N SER A 155 -7.58 -14.20 -0.41
CA SER A 155 -7.70 -15.01 0.82
C SER A 155 -7.67 -14.17 2.10
N LYS A 156 -7.04 -13.00 2.05
CA LYS A 156 -7.06 -12.00 3.14
C LYS A 156 -7.53 -10.66 2.60
N GLN A 157 -8.12 -9.86 3.47
CA GLN A 157 -8.49 -8.49 3.14
C GLN A 157 -7.23 -7.68 2.82
N VAL A 158 -7.18 -7.11 1.61
CA VAL A 158 -6.09 -6.23 1.19
C VAL A 158 -6.53 -4.78 1.36
N PRO A 159 -5.83 -3.98 2.17
CA PRO A 159 -6.09 -2.54 2.26
C PRO A 159 -5.98 -1.84 0.89
N SER A 160 -6.88 -0.90 0.61
CA SER A 160 -6.94 -0.20 -0.69
C SER A 160 -5.64 0.52 -1.04
N PHE A 161 -4.97 1.13 -0.06
CA PHE A 161 -3.70 1.85 -0.27
C PHE A 161 -2.58 0.95 -0.83
N LEU A 162 -2.63 -0.37 -0.58
CA LEU A 162 -1.68 -1.32 -1.16
C LEU A 162 -1.97 -1.59 -2.64
N ILE A 163 -3.24 -1.60 -3.02
CA ILE A 163 -3.69 -1.79 -4.41
C ILE A 163 -3.31 -0.57 -5.25
N GLU A 164 -3.58 0.63 -4.75
CA GLU A 164 -3.23 1.91 -5.41
C GLU A 164 -1.74 2.05 -5.67
N ARG A 165 -0.88 1.42 -4.85
CA ARG A 165 0.57 1.43 -5.04
C ARG A 165 1.04 0.50 -6.17
N ILE A 166 0.31 -0.58 -6.42
CA ILE A 166 0.65 -1.58 -7.45
C ILE A 166 0.19 -1.11 -8.83
N LEU A 167 -0.92 -0.39 -8.88
CA LEU A 167 -1.52 0.05 -10.13
C LEU A 167 -0.72 1.24 -10.69
N PRO A 168 -0.14 1.11 -11.90
CA PRO A 168 0.53 2.22 -12.56
C PRO A 168 -0.50 3.31 -12.91
N ALA A 169 -0.07 4.57 -12.89
CA ALA A 169 -0.94 5.72 -13.13
C ALA A 169 -1.57 5.72 -14.54
N GLU A 170 -0.97 4.99 -15.47
CA GLU A 170 -1.47 4.78 -16.83
C GLU A 170 -2.74 3.92 -16.89
N ILE A 171 -3.03 3.13 -15.86
CA ILE A 171 -4.25 2.32 -15.79
C ILE A 171 -5.30 3.10 -15.01
N GLN A 172 -6.40 3.42 -15.69
CA GLN A 172 -7.59 3.93 -15.02
C GLN A 172 -8.32 2.75 -14.41
N ALA A 173 -8.15 2.54 -13.11
CA ALA A 173 -8.86 1.54 -12.34
C ALA A 173 -9.86 2.23 -11.42
N THR A 174 -11.15 1.97 -11.61
CA THR A 174 -12.21 2.49 -10.75
C THR A 174 -12.95 1.33 -10.08
N PRO A 175 -13.19 1.39 -8.76
CA PRO A 175 -14.11 0.46 -8.12
C PRO A 175 -15.47 0.47 -8.84
N ALA A 176 -16.04 -0.71 -9.07
CA ALA A 176 -17.36 -0.87 -9.69
C ALA A 176 -18.49 -0.75 -8.65
#